data_AF-A0A914DD12-F1
#
_entry.id   AF-A0A914DD12-F1
#
_cell.length_a   1.000
_cell.length_b   1.000
_cell.length_c   1.000
_cell.angle_alpha   90.00
_cell.angle_beta   90.00
_cell.angle_gamma   90.00
#
_symmetry.space_group_name_H-M   'P 1'
#
loop_
_entity.id
_entity.type
_entity.pdbx_description
1 polymer ?
#
loop_
_entity_poly.entity_id
_entity_poly.type
_entity_poly.pdbx_seq_one_letter_code
_entity_poly.pdbx_strand_id
1 'polypeptide(L)'
;LNSVGVVANKPEGTYYFMPDFEVCRSPIIQDGTALCEKLLQDANVALMPCDPHYNRPHGELTTRFAYVNFDGADAFKHVSYEEFNNFEEEEKFLQKYCKPVVVGVSAIKEWVKK
;
A
#
# COMPACT_ATOMS: atom_id res chain seq x y z
N LEU A 1 -5.40 2.29 -4.26
CA LEU A 1 -6.16 2.43 -3.00
C LEU A 1 -7.38 3.35 -3.17
N ASN A 2 -7.34 4.35 -4.06
CA ASN A 2 -8.46 5.25 -4.38
C ASN A 2 -9.82 4.56 -4.60
N SER A 3 -9.86 3.35 -5.16
CA SER A 3 -11.09 2.57 -5.37
C SER A 3 -11.87 2.22 -4.08
N VAL A 4 -11.28 2.44 -2.90
CA VAL A 4 -11.90 2.22 -1.59
C VAL A 4 -11.90 3.48 -0.72
N GLY A 5 -11.74 4.67 -1.32
CA GLY A 5 -11.79 5.95 -0.60
C GLY A 5 -10.48 6.37 0.09
N VAL A 6 -9.45 5.52 0.08
CA VAL A 6 -8.10 5.86 0.57
C VAL A 6 -7.40 6.70 -0.50
N VAL A 7 -7.13 7.96 -0.19
CA VAL A 7 -6.61 8.95 -1.15
C VAL A 7 -5.09 8.97 -1.08
N ALA A 8 -4.43 9.05 -2.23
CA ALA A 8 -2.99 9.27 -2.28
C ALA A 8 -2.62 10.10 -3.51
N ASN A 9 -1.55 10.89 -3.37
CA ASN A 9 -0.88 11.48 -4.53
C ASN A 9 -0.24 10.36 -5.36
N LYS A 10 -0.37 10.44 -6.68
CA LYS A 10 0.32 9.52 -7.59
C LYS A 10 1.84 9.72 -7.38
N PRO A 11 2.60 8.66 -7.06
CA PRO A 11 4.05 8.78 -6.93
C PRO A 11 4.67 9.08 -8.29
N GLU A 12 5.55 10.08 -8.34
CA GLU A 12 6.33 10.43 -9.55
C GLU A 12 7.70 9.73 -9.60
N GLY A 13 8.03 8.98 -8.54
CA GLY A 13 9.26 8.20 -8.47
C GLY A 13 9.40 7.52 -7.11
N THR A 14 10.56 6.88 -6.90
CA THR A 14 10.90 6.10 -5.70
C THR A 14 10.04 4.84 -5.53
N TYR A 15 10.03 4.29 -4.32
CA TYR A 15 9.31 3.07 -3.94
C TYR A 15 8.41 3.26 -2.70
N TYR A 16 8.15 4.53 -2.34
CA TYR A 16 7.22 4.89 -1.28
C TYR A 16 6.16 5.86 -1.78
N PHE A 17 4.95 5.75 -1.25
CA PHE A 17 3.95 6.80 -1.32
C PHE A 17 3.23 6.95 0.03
N MET A 18 2.51 8.06 0.21
CA MET A 18 1.85 8.41 1.47
C MET A 18 0.32 8.43 1.31
N PRO A 19 -0.36 7.27 1.33
CA PRO A 19 -1.82 7.23 1.34
C PRO A 19 -2.39 7.73 2.66
N ASP A 20 -3.51 8.42 2.54
CA ASP A 20 -4.35 8.92 3.63
C ASP A 20 -5.57 8.02 3.81
N PHE A 21 -5.65 7.42 5.00
CA PHE A 21 -6.71 6.51 5.43
C PHE A 21 -7.75 7.21 6.30
N GLU A 22 -7.94 8.54 6.18
CA GLU A 22 -8.96 9.28 6.94
C GLU A 22 -10.37 8.65 6.85
N VAL A 23 -10.70 7.99 5.73
CA VAL A 23 -11.94 7.20 5.55
C VAL A 23 -12.13 6.10 6.61
N CYS A 24 -11.06 5.64 7.26
CA CYS A 24 -11.06 4.60 8.28
C CYS A 24 -11.15 5.17 9.71
N ARG A 25 -11.23 6.50 9.89
CA ARG A 25 -11.29 7.12 11.22
C ARG A 25 -12.47 6.59 12.01
N SER A 26 -12.22 6.20 13.25
CA SER A 26 -13.23 5.68 14.17
C SER A 26 -12.80 5.92 15.62
N PRO A 27 -13.68 5.67 16.62
CA PRO A 27 -13.31 5.77 18.03
C PRO A 27 -12.05 4.98 18.42
N ILE A 28 -11.76 3.89 17.71
CA ILE A 28 -10.60 3.01 17.95
C ILE A 28 -9.42 3.24 16.99
N ILE A 29 -9.56 4.10 15.98
CA ILE A 29 -8.51 4.47 15.02
C ILE A 29 -8.41 6.00 15.00
N GLN A 30 -7.61 6.53 15.92
CA GLN A 30 -7.46 7.97 16.15
C GLN A 30 -6.20 8.56 15.53
N ASP A 31 -5.18 7.73 15.31
CA ASP A 31 -3.88 8.12 14.76
C ASP A 31 -3.33 7.02 13.85
N GLY A 32 -2.24 7.34 13.13
CA GLY A 32 -1.58 6.41 12.23
C GLY A 32 -1.07 5.15 12.93
N THR A 33 -0.66 5.24 14.20
CA THR A 33 -0.15 4.07 14.95
C THR A 33 -1.27 3.07 15.17
N ALA A 34 -2.41 3.51 15.69
CA ALA A 34 -3.60 2.67 15.87
C ALA A 34 -4.09 2.07 14.54
N LEU A 35 -4.07 2.85 13.45
CA LEU A 35 -4.39 2.37 12.11
C LEU A 35 -3.48 1.22 11.68
N CYS A 36 -2.16 1.39 11.78
CA CYS A 36 -1.18 0.40 11.37
C CYS A 36 -1.26 -0.87 12.22
N GLU A 37 -1.52 -0.74 13.53
CA GLU A 37 -1.74 -1.88 14.42
C GLU A 37 -2.99 -2.68 14.02
N LYS A 38 -4.10 -2.00 13.70
CA LYS A 38 -5.33 -2.66 13.25
C LYS A 38 -5.17 -3.35 11.90
N LEU A 39 -4.49 -2.72 10.94
CA LEU A 39 -4.17 -3.35 9.66
C LEU A 39 -3.28 -4.59 9.83
N LEU A 40 -2.31 -4.55 10.75
CA LEU A 40 -1.47 -5.71 11.05
C LEU A 40 -2.29 -6.84 11.67
N GLN A 41 -3.13 -6.54 12.66
CA GLN A 41 -3.93 -7.54 13.37
C GLN A 41 -5.03 -8.16 12.51
N ASP A 42 -5.77 -7.34 11.77
CA ASP A 42 -6.99 -7.77 11.08
C ASP A 42 -6.73 -8.24 9.64
N ALA A 43 -5.74 -7.63 8.97
CA ALA A 43 -5.45 -7.87 7.55
C ALA A 43 -4.08 -8.53 7.32
N ASN A 44 -3.28 -8.73 8.38
CA ASN A 44 -1.90 -9.23 8.30
C ASN A 44 -1.01 -8.38 7.37
N VAL A 45 -1.22 -7.06 7.39
CA VAL A 45 -0.45 -6.09 6.60
C VAL A 45 0.29 -5.13 7.51
N ALA A 46 1.62 -5.19 7.47
CA ALA A 46 2.47 -4.22 8.14
C ALA A 46 2.66 -2.97 7.29
N LEU A 47 2.32 -1.81 7.85
CA LEU A 47 2.63 -0.48 7.31
C LEU A 47 3.37 0.34 8.38
N MET A 48 3.96 1.45 7.96
CA MET A 48 4.59 2.40 8.88
C MET A 48 3.73 3.65 8.98
N PRO A 49 3.30 4.06 10.19
CA PRO A 49 2.55 5.29 10.32
C PRO A 49 3.46 6.48 10.00
N CYS A 50 2.88 7.53 9.42
CA CYS A 50 3.64 8.74 9.23
C CYS A 50 3.77 9.51 10.54
N ASP A 51 2.68 9.81 11.25
CA ASP A 51 2.70 10.33 12.64
C ASP A 51 3.15 9.23 13.63
N PRO A 52 4.02 9.49 14.62
CA PRO A 52 4.68 10.76 14.99
C PRO A 52 6.01 11.02 14.30
N HIS A 53 6.30 10.28 13.23
CA HIS A 53 7.52 10.40 12.44
C HIS A 53 7.32 11.38 11.26
N TYR A 54 8.34 11.52 10.41
CA TYR A 54 8.26 12.24 9.12
C TYR A 54 7.74 13.69 9.14
N ASN A 55 7.75 14.34 10.32
CA ASN A 55 7.27 15.71 10.52
C ASN A 55 5.83 15.92 10.03
N ARG A 56 4.96 14.96 10.36
CA ARG A 56 3.55 14.99 9.99
C ARG A 56 2.65 15.38 11.16
N PRO A 57 1.49 16.03 10.91
CA PRO A 57 0.53 16.39 11.95
C PRO A 57 0.13 15.21 12.84
N HIS A 58 0.06 15.45 14.15
CA HIS A 58 -0.43 14.46 15.10
C HIS A 58 -1.89 14.07 14.81
N GLY A 59 -2.18 12.77 14.91
CA GLY A 59 -3.51 12.22 14.69
C GLY A 59 -3.89 12.01 13.23
N GLU A 60 -3.00 12.31 12.27
CA GLU A 60 -3.29 11.99 10.86
C GLU A 60 -3.23 10.47 10.61
N LEU A 61 -4.04 10.01 9.65
CA LEU A 61 -4.11 8.60 9.27
C LEU A 61 -3.32 8.31 7.99
N THR A 62 -2.18 8.97 7.81
CA THR A 62 -1.30 8.68 6.68
C THR A 62 -0.23 7.66 7.02
N THR A 63 0.17 6.86 6.03
CA THR A 63 1.19 5.82 6.21
C THR A 63 2.31 5.99 5.19
N ARG A 64 3.54 5.62 5.54
CA ARG A 64 4.61 5.43 4.57
C ARG A 64 4.46 4.03 3.97
N PHE A 65 3.85 3.96 2.79
CA PHE A 65 3.59 2.71 2.09
C PHE A 65 4.78 2.32 1.21
N ALA A 66 5.37 1.14 1.44
CA ALA A 66 6.39 0.56 0.58
C ALA A 66 5.78 -0.47 -0.39
N TYR A 67 6.01 -0.33 -1.69
CA TYR A 67 5.52 -1.28 -2.71
C TYR A 67 6.63 -2.14 -3.32
N VAL A 68 7.72 -2.36 -2.57
CA VAL A 68 8.88 -3.17 -2.97
C VAL A 68 9.00 -4.49 -2.19
N ASN A 69 7.88 -5.02 -1.71
CA ASN A 69 7.84 -6.31 -1.01
C ASN A 69 7.80 -7.48 -2.02
N PHE A 70 8.89 -7.68 -2.75
CA PHE A 70 9.07 -8.78 -3.71
C PHE A 70 10.56 -8.97 -4.02
N ASP A 71 10.91 -10.09 -4.66
CA ASP A 71 12.27 -10.32 -5.14
C ASP A 71 12.53 -9.47 -6.39
N GLY A 72 13.17 -8.32 -6.19
CA GLY A 72 13.52 -7.41 -7.27
C GLY A 72 14.50 -8.00 -8.28
N ALA A 73 15.38 -8.93 -7.88
CA ALA A 73 16.31 -9.56 -8.80
C ALA A 73 15.61 -10.58 -9.70
N ASP A 74 14.64 -11.32 -9.16
CA ASP A 74 13.81 -12.23 -9.95
C ASP A 74 12.86 -11.48 -10.90
N ALA A 75 12.18 -10.45 -10.39
CA ALA A 75 11.32 -9.60 -11.22
C ALA A 75 12.10 -8.94 -12.36
N PHE A 76 13.30 -8.42 -12.09
CA PHE A 76 14.16 -7.79 -13.09
C PHE A 76 14.63 -8.74 -14.20
N LYS A 77 14.82 -10.04 -13.91
CA LYS A 77 15.20 -11.03 -14.94
C LYS A 77 14.06 -11.34 -15.92
N HIS A 78 12.82 -11.12 -15.50
CA HIS A 78 11.63 -11.54 -16.23
C HIS A 78 10.82 -10.36 -16.78
N VAL A 79 11.16 -9.13 -16.40
CA VAL A 79 10.55 -7.93 -16.99
C VAL A 79 11.09 -7.76 -18.42
N SER A 80 10.21 -7.58 -19.40
CA SER A 80 10.62 -7.23 -20.75
C SER A 80 11.06 -5.78 -20.80
N TYR A 81 12.05 -5.48 -21.66
CA TYR A 81 12.36 -4.08 -22.00
C TYR A 81 11.23 -3.42 -22.81
N GLU A 82 10.43 -4.23 -23.50
CA GLU A 82 9.19 -3.79 -24.14
C GLU A 82 8.13 -3.53 -23.06
N GLU A 83 7.39 -2.42 -23.21
CA GLU A 83 6.25 -2.11 -22.34
C GLU A 83 5.23 -3.25 -22.39
N PHE A 84 4.55 -3.51 -21.26
CA PHE A 84 3.40 -4.41 -21.26
C PHE A 84 2.40 -3.92 -22.32
N ASN A 85 1.99 -4.80 -23.24
CA ASN A 85 1.15 -4.37 -24.37
C ASN A 85 -0.27 -4.01 -23.93
N ASN A 86 -0.68 -4.47 -22.76
CA ASN A 86 -1.98 -4.24 -22.16
C ASN A 86 -1.95 -4.50 -20.64
N PHE A 87 -3.03 -4.10 -19.97
CA PHE A 87 -3.22 -4.27 -18.53
C PHE A 87 -3.22 -5.74 -18.07
N GLU A 88 -3.69 -6.68 -18.90
CA GLU A 88 -3.76 -8.11 -18.53
C GLU A 88 -2.35 -8.73 -18.43
N GLU A 89 -1.43 -8.34 -19.32
CA GLU A 89 -0.03 -8.75 -19.26
C GLU A 89 0.67 -8.18 -18.02
N GLU A 90 0.45 -6.90 -17.71
CA GLU A 90 0.96 -6.25 -16.50
C GLU A 90 0.44 -6.96 -15.24
N GLU A 91 -0.86 -7.25 -15.17
CA GLU A 91 -1.47 -7.92 -14.02
C GLU A 91 -0.90 -9.34 -13.84
N LYS A 92 -0.76 -10.11 -14.92
CA LYS A 92 -0.14 -11.45 -14.87
C LYS A 92 1.30 -11.39 -14.36
N PHE A 93 2.07 -10.40 -14.78
CA PHE A 93 3.43 -10.19 -14.29
C PHE A 93 3.43 -9.88 -12.78
N LEU A 94 2.61 -8.92 -12.33
CA LEU A 94 2.51 -8.54 -10.93
C LEU A 94 2.07 -9.71 -10.04
N GLN A 95 1.09 -10.50 -10.49
CA GLN A 95 0.61 -11.69 -9.79
C GLN A 95 1.69 -12.78 -9.66
N LYS A 96 2.60 -12.88 -10.65
CA LYS A 96 3.66 -13.88 -10.67
C LYS A 96 4.88 -13.46 -9.87
N TYR A 97 5.41 -12.26 -10.10
CA TYR A 97 6.71 -11.82 -9.56
C TYR A 97 6.58 -10.83 -8.40
N CYS A 98 5.42 -10.17 -8.24
CA CYS A 98 5.17 -9.17 -7.18
C CYS A 98 4.03 -9.59 -6.24
N LYS A 99 3.77 -10.90 -6.14
CA LYS A 99 2.61 -11.46 -5.42
C LYS A 99 2.39 -10.91 -4.01
N PRO A 100 3.41 -10.74 -3.14
CA PRO A 100 3.17 -10.24 -1.78
C PRO A 100 2.61 -8.81 -1.77
N VAL A 101 3.02 -7.95 -2.71
CA VAL A 101 2.46 -6.60 -2.86
C VAL A 101 1.01 -6.67 -3.30
N VAL A 102 0.70 -7.49 -4.31
CA VAL A 102 -0.66 -7.64 -4.84
C VAL A 102 -1.63 -8.14 -3.76
N VAL A 103 -1.24 -9.19 -3.03
CA VAL A 103 -2.02 -9.74 -1.93
C VAL A 103 -2.21 -8.72 -0.81
N GLY A 104 -1.15 -8.00 -0.43
CA GLY A 104 -1.23 -6.96 0.61
C GLY A 104 -2.18 -5.83 0.22
N VAL A 105 -2.10 -5.33 -1.01
CA VAL A 105 -3.00 -4.28 -1.50
C VAL A 105 -4.46 -4.75 -1.53
N SER A 106 -4.71 -5.99 -1.93
CA SER A 106 -6.06 -6.59 -1.90
C SER A 106 -6.60 -6.72 -0.48
N ALA A 107 -5.79 -7.21 0.46
CA ALA A 107 -6.16 -7.33 1.88
C ALA A 107 -6.50 -5.97 2.50
N ILE A 108 -5.73 -4.91 2.19
CA ILE A 108 -6.06 -3.54 2.60
C ILE A 108 -7.41 -3.11 2.03
N LYS A 109 -7.64 -3.31 0.72
CA LYS A 109 -8.91 -2.90 0.08
C LYS A 109 -10.11 -3.62 0.69
N GLU A 110 -9.98 -4.90 1.02
CA GLU A 110 -11.02 -5.67 1.69
C GLU A 110 -11.26 -5.19 3.11
N TRP A 111 -10.21 -4.88 3.87
CA TRP A 111 -10.32 -4.35 5.23
C TRP A 111 -11.00 -2.98 5.26
N VAL A 112 -10.65 -2.07 4.35
CA VAL A 112 -11.26 -0.72 4.28
C VAL A 112 -12.75 -0.76 3.94
N LYS A 113 -13.22 -1.79 3.23
CA LYS A 113 -14.63 -1.92 2.82
C LYS A 113 -15.53 -2.54 3.90
N LYS A 114 -14.96 -3.12 4.96
CA LYS A 114 -15.71 -3.74 6.06
C LYS A 114 -16.21 -2.68 7.02
#